data_AF-A0A9P6XRW4-F1
#
_entry.id   AF-A0A9P6XRW4-F1
#
_cell.length_a   1.000
_cell.length_b   1.000
_cell.length_c   1.000
_cell.angle_alpha   90.00
_cell.angle_beta   90.00
_cell.angle_gamma   90.00
#
_symmetry.space_group_name_H-M   'P 1'
#
loop_
_entity.id
_entity.type
_entity.pdbx_description
1 polymer ?
#
loop_
_entity_poly.entity_id
_entity_poly.type
_entity_poly.pdbx_seq_one_letter_code
_entity_poly.pdbx_strand_id
1 'polypeptide(L)'
;MYIISLAQAKLSFTNIFEELPVQIYNSHYVTLMLHNIEMPKLNADRLGYLSTFTSSKKTQIELEEARPLAPNFDVLDLELDPFMQKNLHYLLDCAELQHQEQYNYQYWKKAVAREQAKIQSWLIKRKQENAERAEKGQDPLPEDEVKTLFKLPLEPSRLDSMILNAQMHNFTKQLNQFAGPSLTRLYSIQELQK
;
A
#
# COMPACT_ATOMS: atom_id res chain seq x y z
N MET A 1 -9.85 19.22 14.13
CA MET A 1 -11.04 19.09 13.27
C MET A 1 -10.94 17.90 12.29
N TYR A 2 -9.76 17.55 11.77
CA TYR A 2 -9.62 16.45 10.78
C TYR A 2 -9.82 15.01 11.33
N ILE A 3 -9.42 14.71 12.57
CA ILE A 3 -9.44 13.32 13.10
C ILE A 3 -10.86 12.78 13.33
N ILE A 4 -11.78 13.65 13.72
CA ILE A 4 -13.18 13.28 13.89
C ILE A 4 -13.79 12.88 12.53
N SER A 5 -13.40 13.54 11.44
CA SER A 5 -13.95 13.28 10.10
C SER A 5 -13.58 11.89 9.55
N LEU A 6 -12.35 11.40 9.77
CA LEU A 6 -11.88 10.12 9.23
C LEU A 6 -12.50 8.92 9.97
N ALA A 7 -12.57 9.01 11.31
CA ALA A 7 -13.21 7.98 12.14
C ALA A 7 -14.73 7.95 11.92
N GLN A 8 -15.37 9.12 11.75
CA GLN A 8 -16.79 9.20 11.39
C GLN A 8 -17.06 8.64 9.99
N ALA A 9 -16.16 8.86 9.03
CA ALA A 9 -16.27 8.34 7.67
C ALA A 9 -15.92 6.84 7.55
N LYS A 10 -15.49 6.17 8.63
CA LYS A 10 -15.08 4.75 8.65
C LYS A 10 -14.07 4.39 7.55
N LEU A 11 -13.21 5.33 7.16
CA LEU A 11 -12.20 5.11 6.15
C LEU A 11 -11.06 4.25 6.72
N SER A 12 -10.70 3.21 5.99
CA SER A 12 -9.59 2.29 6.28
C SER A 12 -8.70 2.19 5.05
N PHE A 13 -7.47 1.71 5.21
CA PHE A 13 -6.52 1.51 4.10
C PHE A 13 -7.11 0.67 2.94
N THR A 14 -8.07 -0.21 3.24
CA THR A 14 -8.74 -1.09 2.26
C THR A 14 -9.82 -0.38 1.44
N ASN A 15 -10.41 0.71 1.96
CA ASN A 15 -11.59 1.36 1.35
C ASN A 15 -11.28 2.75 0.78
N ILE A 16 -10.00 3.08 0.60
CA ILE A 16 -9.58 4.37 0.01
C ILE A 16 -9.64 4.30 -1.51
N PHE A 17 -9.35 3.12 -2.06
CA PHE A 17 -9.33 2.88 -3.49
C PHE A 17 -10.25 1.71 -3.81
N GLU A 18 -11.06 1.89 -4.85
CA GLU A 18 -11.91 0.85 -5.41
C GLU A 18 -11.30 0.37 -6.73
N GLU A 19 -11.09 -0.94 -6.87
CA GLU A 19 -10.61 -1.54 -8.11
C GLU A 19 -11.80 -1.83 -9.03
N LEU A 20 -11.90 -1.09 -10.14
CA LEU A 20 -12.93 -1.32 -11.14
C LEU A 20 -12.47 -2.44 -12.11
N PRO A 21 -13.27 -3.50 -12.32
CA PRO A 21 -12.92 -4.55 -13.24
C PRO A 21 -12.93 -4.03 -14.68
N VAL A 22 -11.84 -4.26 -15.41
CA VAL A 22 -11.74 -3.89 -16.83
C VAL A 22 -12.41 -4.97 -17.68
N GLN A 23 -13.46 -4.61 -18.40
CA GLN A 23 -14.12 -5.48 -19.37
C GLN A 23 -13.78 -5.01 -20.79
N ILE A 24 -13.19 -5.92 -21.56
CA ILE A 24 -12.81 -5.64 -22.95
C ILE A 24 -13.94 -6.12 -23.86
N TYR A 25 -14.54 -5.19 -24.60
CA TYR A 25 -15.55 -5.49 -25.62
C TYR A 25 -14.97 -5.24 -27.00
N ASN A 26 -15.00 -6.27 -27.85
CA ASN A 26 -14.62 -6.15 -29.25
C ASN A 26 -15.87 -6.06 -30.12
N SER A 27 -15.89 -5.15 -31.10
CA SER A 27 -16.94 -5.16 -32.12
C SER A 27 -16.75 -6.37 -33.03
N HIS A 28 -17.84 -6.86 -33.62
CA HIS A 28 -17.78 -7.99 -34.56
C HIS A 28 -16.83 -7.73 -35.73
N TYR A 29 -16.70 -6.46 -36.17
CA TYR A 29 -15.75 -6.07 -37.21
C TYR A 29 -14.29 -6.25 -36.75
N VAL A 30 -13.95 -5.85 -35.53
CA VAL A 30 -12.61 -6.07 -34.97
C VAL A 30 -12.31 -7.57 -34.89
N THR A 31 -13.28 -8.39 -34.47
CA THR A 31 -13.13 -9.85 -34.47
C THR A 31 -12.86 -10.42 -35.87
N LEU A 32 -13.59 -9.96 -36.89
CA LEU A 32 -13.35 -10.38 -38.28
C LEU A 32 -11.98 -9.91 -38.79
N MET A 33 -11.57 -8.68 -38.44
CA MET A 33 -10.22 -8.19 -38.76
C MET A 33 -9.15 -9.04 -38.09
N LEU A 34 -9.31 -9.40 -36.81
CA LEU A 34 -8.38 -10.29 -36.10
C LEU A 34 -8.26 -11.66 -36.75
N HIS A 35 -9.37 -12.21 -37.28
CA HIS A 35 -9.35 -13.46 -38.05
C HIS A 35 -8.63 -13.35 -39.40
N ASN A 36 -8.67 -12.18 -40.03
CA ASN A 36 -8.02 -11.93 -41.31
C ASN A 36 -6.53 -11.61 -41.17
N ILE A 37 -6.02 -11.43 -39.94
CA ILE A 37 -4.60 -11.21 -39.71
C ILE A 37 -3.89 -12.56 -39.77
N GLU A 38 -2.94 -12.69 -40.70
CA GLU A 38 -2.07 -13.86 -40.78
C GLU A 38 -1.10 -13.86 -39.60
N MET A 39 -1.06 -14.97 -38.86
CA MET A 39 -0.07 -15.14 -37.80
C MET A 39 1.33 -15.28 -38.40
N PRO A 40 2.32 -14.48 -37.98
CA PRO A 40 3.68 -14.63 -38.45
C PRO A 40 4.20 -16.03 -38.08
N LYS A 41 4.74 -16.76 -39.06
CA LYS A 41 5.32 -18.10 -38.85
C LYS A 41 6.59 -17.96 -38.01
N LEU A 42 6.57 -18.49 -36.80
CA LEU A 42 7.73 -18.50 -35.92
C LEU A 42 8.69 -19.61 -36.36
N ASN A 43 9.94 -19.27 -36.68
CA ASN A 43 10.98 -20.25 -37.00
C ASN A 43 11.45 -20.93 -35.70
N ALA A 44 11.14 -22.23 -35.53
CA ALA A 44 11.48 -23.01 -34.34
C ALA A 44 12.99 -23.03 -34.03
N ASP A 45 13.85 -22.99 -35.06
CA ASP A 45 15.31 -22.93 -34.90
C ASP A 45 15.79 -21.66 -34.15
N ARG A 46 15.01 -20.57 -34.18
CA ARG A 46 15.31 -19.33 -33.45
C ARG A 46 14.94 -19.38 -31.96
N LEU A 47 14.15 -20.37 -31.52
CA LEU A 47 13.73 -20.52 -30.12
C LEU A 47 14.82 -21.16 -29.24
N GLY A 48 15.76 -21.91 -29.84
CA GLY A 48 16.83 -22.60 -29.09
C GLY A 48 17.87 -21.68 -28.44
N TYR A 49 17.91 -20.39 -28.81
CA TYR A 49 18.87 -19.41 -28.29
C TYR A 49 18.32 -18.58 -27.12
N LEU A 50 17.08 -18.84 -26.69
CA LEU A 50 16.34 -18.00 -25.73
C LEU A 50 16.70 -18.24 -24.26
N SER A 51 17.46 -19.30 -23.95
CA SER A 51 17.85 -19.63 -22.58
C SER A 51 19.19 -19.03 -22.16
N THR A 52 19.76 -18.08 -22.90
CA THR A 52 21.08 -17.53 -22.56
C THR A 52 21.15 -16.04 -22.85
N PHE A 53 21.77 -15.31 -21.92
CA PHE A 53 22.14 -13.88 -21.90
C PHE A 53 22.79 -13.29 -23.18
N THR A 54 22.87 -14.04 -24.28
CA THR A 54 23.58 -13.71 -25.52
C THR A 54 22.66 -13.41 -26.70
N SER A 55 21.35 -13.23 -26.49
CA SER A 55 20.46 -12.83 -27.57
C SER A 55 20.84 -11.43 -28.07
N SER A 56 21.33 -11.36 -29.32
CA SER A 56 21.80 -10.10 -29.91
C SER A 56 20.65 -9.09 -30.02
N LYS A 57 20.90 -7.80 -29.74
CA LYS A 57 19.91 -6.70 -29.85
C LYS A 57 19.14 -6.70 -31.18
N LYS A 58 19.74 -7.21 -32.25
CA LYS A 58 19.12 -7.29 -33.58
C LYS A 58 18.03 -8.37 -33.68
N THR A 59 18.19 -9.47 -32.95
CA THR A 59 17.20 -10.56 -32.86
C THR A 59 15.99 -10.17 -32.02
N GLN A 60 16.18 -9.30 -31.01
CA GLN A 60 15.09 -8.78 -30.17
C GLN A 60 14.16 -7.81 -30.94
N ILE A 61 14.73 -6.94 -31.80
CA ILE A 61 13.96 -5.92 -32.54
C ILE A 61 13.04 -6.55 -33.60
N GLU A 62 13.53 -7.52 -34.38
CA GLU A 62 12.70 -8.24 -35.38
C GLU A 62 11.57 -9.06 -34.73
N LEU A 63 11.77 -9.54 -33.49
CA LEU A 63 10.74 -10.26 -32.75
C LEU A 63 9.70 -9.34 -32.12
N GLU A 64 10.10 -8.14 -31.66
CA GLU A 64 9.17 -7.15 -31.09
C GLU A 64 8.12 -6.67 -32.09
N GLU A 65 8.48 -6.53 -33.37
CA GLU A 65 7.55 -6.15 -34.44
C GLU A 65 6.52 -7.27 -34.76
N ALA A 66 6.85 -8.54 -34.52
CA ALA A 66 5.97 -9.70 -34.73
C ALA A 66 5.23 -10.16 -33.45
N ARG A 67 5.64 -9.67 -32.27
CA ARG A 67 5.15 -10.05 -30.93
C ARG A 67 3.64 -9.90 -30.69
N PRO A 68 2.91 -8.90 -31.23
CA PRO A 68 1.47 -8.78 -30.93
C PRO A 68 0.63 -9.87 -31.61
N LEU A 69 1.14 -10.53 -32.65
CA LEU A 69 0.43 -11.52 -33.45
C LEU A 69 1.05 -12.93 -33.38
N ALA A 70 2.27 -13.03 -32.83
CA ALA A 70 2.95 -14.30 -32.58
C ALA A 70 2.59 -14.86 -31.19
N PRO A 71 2.63 -16.20 -31.00
CA PRO A 71 2.53 -16.77 -29.67
C PRO A 71 3.70 -16.29 -28.80
N ASN A 72 3.36 -15.68 -27.66
CA ASN A 72 4.35 -15.20 -26.69
C ASN A 72 4.66 -16.27 -25.63
N PHE A 73 5.94 -16.59 -25.44
CA PHE A 73 6.44 -17.52 -24.43
C PHE A 73 7.11 -16.85 -23.23
N ASP A 74 7.15 -15.51 -23.14
CA ASP A 74 7.71 -14.77 -22.00
C ASP A 74 7.04 -15.15 -20.68
N VAL A 75 5.78 -15.55 -20.74
CA VAL A 75 5.04 -16.04 -19.57
C VAL A 75 5.79 -17.22 -18.95
N LEU A 76 6.52 -18.03 -19.71
CA LEU A 76 7.26 -19.20 -19.24
C LEU A 76 8.69 -18.88 -18.76
N ASP A 77 9.15 -17.64 -18.92
CA ASP A 77 10.51 -17.28 -18.52
C ASP A 77 10.67 -17.32 -16.99
N LEU A 78 11.72 -17.99 -16.53
CA LEU A 78 12.00 -18.20 -15.11
C LEU A 78 12.95 -17.14 -14.53
N GLU A 79 13.40 -16.18 -15.35
CA GLU A 79 14.26 -15.09 -14.88
C GLU A 79 13.59 -14.36 -13.72
N LEU A 80 14.35 -14.18 -12.63
CA LEU A 80 13.92 -13.44 -11.47
C LEU A 80 13.90 -11.95 -11.86
N ASP A 81 12.77 -11.53 -12.43
CA ASP A 81 12.60 -10.19 -12.99
C ASP A 81 13.06 -9.12 -11.98
N PRO A 82 13.90 -8.14 -12.39
CA PRO A 82 14.19 -6.92 -11.63
C PRO A 82 12.95 -6.30 -10.95
N PHE A 83 11.76 -6.54 -11.50
CA PHE A 83 10.47 -6.24 -10.90
C PHE A 83 10.31 -6.72 -9.45
N MET A 84 10.65 -7.97 -9.12
CA MET A 84 10.45 -8.51 -7.76
C MET A 84 11.41 -7.87 -6.76
N GLN A 85 12.68 -7.74 -7.13
CA GLN A 85 13.68 -7.09 -6.28
C GLN A 85 13.30 -5.63 -5.99
N LYS A 86 12.83 -4.92 -7.01
CA LYS A 86 12.39 -3.53 -6.88
C LYS A 86 11.16 -3.39 -5.97
N ASN A 87 10.19 -4.28 -6.08
CA ASN A 87 9.02 -4.30 -5.18
C ASN A 87 9.40 -4.58 -3.73
N LEU A 88 10.35 -5.49 -3.47
CA LEU A 88 10.86 -5.73 -2.12
C LEU A 88 11.60 -4.50 -1.56
N HIS A 89 12.37 -3.80 -2.40
CA HIS A 89 13.02 -2.56 -2.00
C HIS A 89 12.00 -1.47 -1.63
N TYR A 90 10.96 -1.28 -2.46
CA TYR A 90 9.87 -0.34 -2.15
C TYR A 90 9.09 -0.71 -0.89
N LEU A 91 8.92 -2.00 -0.60
CA LEU A 91 8.30 -2.45 0.63
C LEU A 91 9.16 -2.10 1.86
N LEU A 92 10.50 -2.22 1.76
CA LEU A 92 11.41 -1.80 2.82
C LEU A 92 11.35 -0.29 3.04
N ASP A 93 11.45 0.52 1.98
CA ASP A 93 11.35 1.98 2.08
C ASP A 93 10.02 2.42 2.71
N CYS A 94 8.92 1.78 2.29
CA CYS A 94 7.59 2.02 2.83
C CYS A 94 7.49 1.65 4.32
N ALA A 95 8.16 0.58 4.75
CA ALA A 95 8.18 0.14 6.15
C ALA A 95 8.98 1.11 7.04
N GLU A 96 10.10 1.64 6.55
CA GLU A 96 10.91 2.63 7.26
C GLU A 96 10.14 3.94 7.49
N LEU A 97 9.49 4.45 6.44
CA LEU A 97 8.61 5.63 6.55
C LEU A 97 7.47 5.38 7.55
N GLN A 98 6.93 4.16 7.60
CA GLN A 98 5.83 3.84 8.50
C GLN A 98 6.30 3.77 9.94
N HIS A 99 7.52 3.31 10.15
CA HIS A 99 8.16 3.34 11.45
C HIS A 99 8.38 4.78 11.94
N GLN A 100 8.81 5.69 11.06
CA GLN A 100 8.99 7.10 11.39
C GLN A 100 7.66 7.78 11.77
N GLU A 101 6.60 7.56 11.00
CA GLU A 101 5.27 8.10 11.31
C GLU A 101 4.71 7.50 12.61
N GLN A 102 4.93 6.20 12.83
CA GLN A 102 4.57 5.55 14.08
C GLN A 102 5.31 6.17 15.27
N TYR A 103 6.59 6.51 15.12
CA TYR A 103 7.38 7.17 16.15
C TYR A 103 6.84 8.58 16.46
N ASN A 104 6.54 9.38 15.44
CA ASN A 104 5.93 10.71 15.57
C ASN A 104 4.60 10.64 16.35
N TYR A 105 3.74 9.68 16.01
CA TYR A 105 2.49 9.46 16.72
C TYR A 105 2.69 9.05 18.19
N GLN A 106 3.65 8.16 18.48
CA GLN A 106 3.96 7.77 19.86
C GLN A 106 4.49 8.94 20.69
N TYR A 107 5.30 9.80 20.08
CA TYR A 107 5.79 11.02 20.73
C TYR A 107 4.63 11.95 21.09
N TRP A 108 3.71 12.21 20.15
CA TRP A 108 2.50 12.99 20.40
C TRP A 108 1.64 12.37 21.51
N LYS A 109 1.39 11.07 21.48
CA LYS A 109 0.61 10.35 22.49
C LYS A 109 1.19 10.53 23.89
N LYS A 110 2.51 10.44 24.04
CA LYS A 110 3.21 10.69 25.31
C LYS A 110 3.07 12.15 25.75
N ALA A 111 3.15 13.11 24.83
CA ALA A 111 2.96 14.53 25.15
C ALA A 111 1.53 14.82 25.63
N VAL A 112 0.52 14.28 24.95
CA VAL A 112 -0.89 14.40 25.36
C VAL A 112 -1.13 13.76 26.72
N ALA A 113 -0.61 12.56 26.97
CA ALA A 113 -0.76 11.88 28.26
C ALA A 113 -0.19 12.70 29.43
N ARG A 114 0.94 13.39 29.22
CA ARG A 114 1.52 14.29 30.24
C ARG A 114 0.63 15.50 30.53
N GLU A 115 0.09 16.14 29.50
CA GLU A 115 -0.83 17.28 29.68
C GLU A 115 -2.16 16.85 30.29
N GLN A 116 -2.70 15.69 29.89
CA GLN A 116 -3.87 15.10 30.52
C GLN A 116 -3.64 14.78 32.00
N ALA A 117 -2.47 14.26 32.37
CA ALA A 117 -2.14 14.01 33.77
C ALA A 117 -2.11 15.31 34.61
N LYS A 118 -1.59 16.41 34.06
CA LYS A 118 -1.63 17.74 34.71
C LYS A 118 -3.07 18.21 34.90
N ILE A 119 -3.88 18.13 33.85
CA ILE A 119 -5.31 18.48 33.90
C ILE A 119 -6.04 17.68 34.98
N GLN A 120 -5.84 16.36 35.02
CA GLN A 120 -6.47 15.48 36.02
C GLN A 120 -6.02 15.85 37.44
N SER A 121 -4.72 16.13 37.64
CA SER A 121 -4.21 16.55 38.95
C SER A 121 -4.81 17.89 39.40
N TRP A 122 -5.03 18.82 38.46
CA TRP A 122 -5.66 20.11 38.72
C TRP A 122 -7.14 19.95 39.07
N LEU A 123 -7.87 19.13 38.31
CA LEU A 123 -9.28 18.84 38.56
C LEU A 123 -9.51 18.18 39.92
N ILE A 124 -8.64 17.24 40.32
CA ILE A 124 -8.71 16.60 41.64
C ILE A 124 -8.52 17.66 42.75
N LYS A 125 -7.51 18.52 42.62
CA LYS A 125 -7.27 19.61 43.59
C LYS A 125 -8.45 20.57 43.66
N ARG A 126 -9.00 20.97 42.50
CA ARG A 126 -10.17 21.85 42.45
C ARG A 126 -11.41 21.24 43.07
N LYS A 127 -11.64 19.96 42.85
CA LYS A 127 -12.77 19.22 43.44
C LYS A 127 -12.65 19.16 44.97
N GLN A 128 -11.43 18.95 45.49
CA GLN A 128 -11.16 19.00 46.93
C GLN A 128 -11.42 20.39 47.50
N GLU A 129 -10.94 21.43 46.82
CA GLU A 129 -11.13 22.83 47.25
C GLU A 129 -12.61 23.28 47.20
N ASN A 130 -13.37 22.81 46.20
CA ASN A 130 -14.80 23.06 46.09
C ASN A 130 -15.60 22.31 47.18
N ALA A 131 -15.16 21.10 47.59
CA ALA A 131 -15.77 20.39 48.72
C ALA A 131 -15.56 21.12 50.05
N GLU A 132 -14.35 21.64 50.30
CA GLU A 132 -14.05 22.44 51.49
C GLU A 132 -14.82 23.77 51.52
N ARG A 133 -15.06 24.40 50.37
CA ARG A 133 -15.89 25.62 50.28
C ARG A 133 -17.37 25.35 50.48
N ALA A 134 -17.87 24.20 50.03
CA ALA A 134 -19.25 23.78 50.27
C ALA A 134 -19.53 23.58 51.78
N GLU A 135 -18.59 22.98 52.53
CA GLU A 135 -18.70 22.88 54.00
C GLU A 135 -18.71 24.24 54.70
N LYS A 136 -18.04 25.25 54.12
CA LYS A 136 -18.01 26.63 54.59
C LYS A 136 -19.18 27.49 54.07
N GLY A 137 -20.09 26.92 53.29
CA GLY A 137 -21.26 27.62 52.73
C GLY A 137 -20.93 28.68 51.67
N GLN A 138 -19.78 28.59 50.99
CA GLN A 138 -19.39 29.48 49.88
C GLN A 138 -19.69 28.83 48.53
N ASP A 139 -19.99 29.65 47.51
CA ASP A 139 -20.25 29.16 46.16
C ASP A 139 -19.02 28.46 45.52
N PRO A 140 -19.23 27.37 44.77
CA PRO A 140 -18.16 26.59 44.15
C PRO A 140 -17.48 27.37 43.01
N LEU A 141 -16.15 27.23 42.89
CA LEU A 141 -15.42 27.88 41.78
C LEU A 141 -15.63 27.13 40.46
N PRO A 142 -15.74 27.87 39.34
CA PRO A 142 -16.04 27.29 38.04
C PRO A 142 -14.90 26.39 37.52
N GLU A 143 -15.27 25.23 36.99
CA GLU A 143 -14.35 24.21 36.48
C GLU A 143 -13.93 24.45 35.01
N ASP A 144 -14.53 25.43 34.32
CA ASP A 144 -14.31 25.67 32.88
C ASP A 144 -12.97 26.35 32.55
N GLU A 145 -12.25 26.91 33.54
CA GLU A 145 -10.93 27.53 33.36
C GLU A 145 -9.85 26.53 32.87
N VAL A 146 -10.08 25.23 33.03
CA VAL A 146 -9.18 24.15 32.56
C VAL A 146 -8.89 24.23 31.07
N LYS A 147 -9.94 24.51 30.28
CA LYS A 147 -9.84 24.54 28.82
C LYS A 147 -9.05 25.75 28.33
N THR A 148 -9.05 26.84 29.12
CA THR A 148 -8.25 28.04 28.83
C THR A 148 -6.81 27.91 29.31
N LEU A 149 -6.58 27.23 30.44
CA LEU A 149 -5.24 27.07 31.04
C LEU A 149 -4.37 26.03 30.32
N PHE A 150 -4.97 24.91 29.88
CA PHE A 150 -4.23 23.79 29.31
C PHE A 150 -4.56 23.61 27.82
N LYS A 151 -3.58 23.86 26.95
CA LYS A 151 -3.70 23.63 25.51
C LYS A 151 -3.07 22.29 25.15
N LEU A 152 -3.85 21.38 24.58
CA LEU A 152 -3.33 20.09 24.14
C LEU A 152 -2.48 20.26 22.86
N PRO A 153 -1.38 19.50 22.72
CA PRO A 153 -0.61 19.47 21.48
C PRO A 153 -1.49 19.03 20.30
N LEU A 154 -1.31 19.69 19.15
CA LEU A 154 -2.00 19.32 17.91
C LEU A 154 -1.62 17.90 17.49
N GLU A 155 -2.63 17.13 17.10
CA GLU A 155 -2.46 15.75 16.65
C GLU A 155 -1.80 15.71 15.27
N PRO A 156 -0.79 14.84 15.06
CA PRO A 156 -0.20 14.63 13.74
C PRO A 156 -1.23 14.10 12.74
N SER A 157 -0.97 14.33 11.46
CA SER A 157 -1.82 13.83 10.37
C SER A 157 -1.92 12.30 10.42
N ARG A 158 -3.14 11.75 10.40
CA ARG A 158 -3.38 10.29 10.31
C ARG A 158 -3.51 9.80 8.86
N LEU A 159 -3.60 10.72 7.90
CA LEU A 159 -3.74 10.39 6.48
C LEU A 159 -2.47 9.75 5.93
N ASP A 160 -1.31 10.27 6.31
CA ASP A 160 -0.02 9.81 5.81
C ASP A 160 0.26 8.36 6.23
N SER A 161 0.04 8.03 7.51
CA SER A 161 0.11 6.64 8.00
C SER A 161 -0.91 5.71 7.31
N MET A 162 -2.06 6.25 6.89
CA MET A 162 -3.10 5.47 6.21
C MET A 162 -2.73 5.17 4.75
N ILE A 163 -2.22 6.16 4.01
CA ILE A 163 -1.75 6.00 2.63
C ILE A 163 -0.58 5.02 2.59
N LEU A 164 0.35 5.13 3.54
CA LEU A 164 1.52 4.28 3.59
C LEU A 164 1.18 2.81 3.86
N ASN A 165 0.19 2.55 4.72
CA ASN A 165 -0.37 1.20 4.89
C ASN A 165 -1.01 0.67 3.60
N ALA A 166 -1.71 1.52 2.82
CA ALA A 166 -2.29 1.11 1.55
C ALA A 166 -1.21 0.78 0.51
N GLN A 167 -0.12 1.55 0.45
CA GLN A 167 1.04 1.26 -0.41
C GLN A 167 1.71 -0.07 -0.04
N MET A 168 1.97 -0.30 1.25
CA MET A 168 2.55 -1.56 1.74
C MET A 168 1.66 -2.76 1.41
N HIS A 169 0.33 -2.60 1.51
CA HIS A 169 -0.62 -3.64 1.11
C HIS A 169 -0.54 -3.92 -0.40
N ASN A 170 -0.43 -2.87 -1.23
CA ASN A 170 -0.33 -3.01 -2.68
C ASN A 170 0.94 -3.74 -3.12
N PHE A 171 2.11 -3.39 -2.57
CA PHE A 171 3.36 -4.10 -2.86
C PHE A 171 3.30 -5.57 -2.44
N THR A 172 2.69 -5.86 -1.29
CA THR A 172 2.46 -7.25 -0.85
C THR A 172 1.54 -8.01 -1.81
N LYS A 173 0.49 -7.36 -2.33
CA LYS A 173 -0.42 -7.94 -3.32
C LYS A 173 0.30 -8.25 -4.63
N GLN A 174 1.11 -7.33 -5.14
CA GLN A 174 1.90 -7.53 -6.35
C GLN A 174 2.91 -8.68 -6.19
N LEU A 175 3.57 -8.77 -5.03
CA LEU A 175 4.49 -9.86 -4.72
C LEU A 175 3.78 -11.22 -4.74
N ASN A 176 2.60 -11.32 -4.13
CA ASN A 176 1.80 -12.54 -4.13
C ASN A 176 1.31 -12.92 -5.54
N GLN A 177 0.90 -11.93 -6.34
CA GLN A 177 0.49 -12.13 -7.73
C GLN A 177 1.64 -12.66 -8.60
N PHE A 178 2.89 -12.27 -8.32
CA PHE A 178 4.07 -12.75 -9.02
C PHE A 178 4.55 -14.13 -8.54
N ALA A 179 4.48 -14.40 -7.23
CA ALA A 179 4.99 -15.62 -6.62
C ALA A 179 4.22 -16.88 -7.06
N GLY A 180 2.89 -16.81 -7.14
CA GLY A 180 2.04 -17.94 -7.53
C GLY A 180 2.39 -18.51 -8.91
N PRO A 181 2.30 -17.72 -9.99
CA PRO A 181 2.68 -18.15 -11.33
C PRO A 181 4.15 -18.59 -11.43
N SER A 182 5.07 -17.92 -10.73
CA SER A 182 6.49 -18.30 -10.70
C SER A 182 6.72 -19.70 -10.16
N LEU A 183 6.02 -20.09 -9.09
CA LEU A 183 6.05 -21.45 -8.58
C LEU A 183 5.49 -22.45 -9.58
N THR A 184 4.35 -22.14 -10.22
CA THR A 184 3.76 -23.01 -11.26
C THR A 184 4.73 -23.25 -12.41
N ARG A 185 5.45 -22.21 -12.85
CA ARG A 185 6.47 -22.30 -13.92
C ARG A 185 7.63 -23.20 -13.51
N LEU A 186 8.14 -23.03 -12.29
CA LEU A 186 9.22 -23.85 -11.75
C LEU A 186 8.85 -25.34 -11.73
N TYR A 187 7.67 -25.68 -11.20
CA TYR A 187 7.22 -27.08 -11.17
C TYR A 187 6.94 -27.65 -12.56
N SER A 188 6.40 -26.84 -13.49
CA SER A 188 6.17 -27.26 -14.87
C SER A 188 7.48 -27.60 -15.58
N ILE A 189 8.52 -26.78 -15.39
CA ILE A 189 9.86 -27.05 -15.92
C ILE A 189 10.50 -28.27 -15.25
N GLN A 190 10.31 -28.45 -13.94
CA GLN A 190 10.83 -29.62 -13.23
C GLN A 190 10.26 -30.95 -13.77
N GLU A 191 8.97 -31.00 -14.09
CA GLU A 191 8.37 -32.19 -14.71
C GLU A 191 8.81 -32.36 -16.18
N LEU A 192 9.09 -31.28 -16.90
CA LEU A 192 9.66 -31.31 -18.26
C LEU A 192 11.12 -31.79 -18.29
N GLN A 193 11.86 -31.64 -17.20
CA GLN A 193 13.26 -32.05 -17.07
C GLN A 193 13.43 -33.52 -16.62
N LYS A 194 12.35 -34.20 -16.22
CA LYS A 194 12.34 -35.64 -15.90
C LYS A 194 12.18 -36.48 -17.15
#